data_AF-A0A381S348-F1
#
_entry.id   AF-A0A381S348-F1
#
_cell.length_a   1.000
_cell.length_b   1.000
_cell.length_c   1.000
_cell.angle_alpha   90.00
_cell.angle_beta   90.00
_cell.angle_gamma   90.00
#
_symmetry.space_group_name_H-M   'P 1'
#
loop_
_entity.id
_entity.type
_entity.pdbx_description
1 polymer ?
#
loop_
_entity_poly.entity_id
_entity_poly.type
_entity_poly.pdbx_seq_one_letter_code
_entity_poly.pdbx_strand_id
1 'polypeptide(L)'
;MERYKFEDLISDYIENKLPLAKRKEVEAFMEDNPEAKEQMESIRLLMNSMKDLSEVKTSDGFMENLMKRVEFEKNRPSNKKHAVSGRSKTYFGFTPVYATVMSCLIVALVVVALQLMPRSNLDSIAIPRSIAEQEAEIPKPSNVINPDKDLMFAEDDDTTNIDNQNRIKNGKLDKNIKLVGNK
;
A
#
# COMPACT_ATOMS: atom_id res chain seq x y z
N MET A 1 35.89 16.83 8.74
CA MET A 1 34.49 16.51 8.40
C MET A 1 34.09 17.33 7.18
N GLU A 2 33.07 16.95 6.41
CA GLU A 2 32.53 17.78 5.31
C GLU A 2 31.41 18.68 5.81
N ARG A 3 31.20 19.85 5.19
CA ARG A 3 30.17 20.84 5.58
C ARG A 3 28.79 20.22 5.77
N TYR A 4 28.32 19.40 4.82
CA TYR A 4 27.00 18.77 4.90
C TYR A 4 26.87 17.78 6.07
N LYS A 5 27.95 17.05 6.38
CA LYS A 5 27.99 16.13 7.52
C LYS A 5 27.97 16.89 8.84
N PHE A 6 28.62 18.05 8.89
CA PHE A 6 28.53 18.94 10.05
C PHE A 6 27.09 19.43 10.23
N GLU A 7 26.44 19.94 9.18
CA GLU A 7 25.07 20.48 9.23
C GLU A 7 24.05 19.45 9.71
N ASP A 8 24.15 18.21 9.24
CA ASP A 8 23.29 17.09 9.67
C ASP A 8 23.43 16.81 11.18
N LEU A 9 24.65 16.97 11.72
CA LEU A 9 24.98 16.72 13.11
C LEU A 9 24.70 17.91 14.04
N ILE A 10 24.32 19.09 13.53
CA ILE A 10 24.09 20.29 14.34
C ILE A 10 22.97 20.06 15.35
N SER A 11 21.84 19.49 14.91
CA SER A 11 20.68 19.25 15.77
C SER A 11 21.05 18.31 16.92
N ASP A 12 21.72 17.20 16.61
CA ASP A 12 22.15 16.22 17.61
C ASP A 12 23.25 16.78 18.53
N TYR A 13 24.11 17.66 18.04
CA TYR A 13 25.13 18.33 18.84
C TYR A 13 24.48 19.26 19.88
N ILE A 14 23.54 20.10 19.43
CA ILE A 14 22.81 21.06 20.28
C ILE A 14 21.99 20.34 21.35
N GLU A 15 21.30 19.25 20.96
CA GLU A 15 20.47 18.46 21.87
C GLU A 15 21.27 17.48 22.74
N ASN A 16 22.61 17.54 22.69
CA ASN A 16 23.51 16.69 23.47
C ASN A 16 23.31 15.18 23.20
N LYS A 17 22.84 14.82 22.00
CA LYS A 17 22.58 13.43 21.57
C LYS A 17 23.79 12.78 20.91
N LEU A 18 24.81 13.55 20.53
CA LEU A 18 26.02 13.00 19.91
C LEU A 18 26.93 12.27 20.92
N PRO A 19 27.52 11.13 20.52
CA PRO A 19 28.56 10.46 21.30
C PRO A 19 29.84 11.33 21.37
N LEU A 20 30.60 11.19 22.45
CA LEU A 20 31.76 12.04 22.77
C LEU A 20 32.81 12.08 21.65
N ALA A 21 33.03 10.97 20.95
CA ALA A 21 33.97 10.91 19.83
C ALA A 21 33.56 11.84 18.67
N LYS A 22 32.27 11.82 18.30
CA LYS A 22 31.73 12.67 17.22
C LYS A 22 31.68 14.13 17.62
N ARG A 23 31.48 14.42 18.91
CA ARG A 23 31.54 15.78 19.43
C ARG A 23 32.90 16.43 19.21
N LYS A 24 33.98 15.69 19.48
CA LYS A 24 35.35 16.16 19.23
C LYS A 24 35.63 16.39 17.75
N GLU A 25 35.12 15.52 16.87
CA GLU A 25 35.24 15.72 15.42
C GLU A 25 34.53 17.01 14.95
N VAL A 26 33.35 17.28 15.51
CA VAL A 26 32.54 18.48 15.22
C VAL A 26 33.19 19.75 15.79
N GLU A 27 33.75 19.68 17.01
CA GLU A 27 34.50 20.80 17.62
C GLU A 27 35.78 21.13 16.85
N ALA A 28 36.57 20.11 16.48
CA ALA A 28 37.76 20.30 15.64
C ALA A 28 37.39 20.93 14.29
N PHE A 29 36.28 20.50 13.67
CA PHE A 29 35.81 21.10 12.43
C PHE A 29 35.39 22.57 12.58
N MET A 30 34.79 22.95 13.71
CA MET A 30 34.44 24.34 14.03
C MET A 30 35.66 25.21 14.35
N GLU A 31 36.74 24.64 14.87
CA GLU A 31 38.01 25.35 15.05
C GLU A 31 38.69 25.64 13.71
N ASP A 32 38.67 24.67 12.80
CA ASP A 32 39.27 24.80 11.47
C ASP A 32 38.45 25.68 10.51
N ASN A 33 37.14 25.82 10.74
CA ASN A 33 36.22 26.54 9.85
C ASN A 33 35.41 27.62 10.60
N PRO A 34 35.78 28.91 10.48
CA PRO A 34 35.09 29.98 11.19
C PRO A 34 33.61 30.15 10.79
N GLU A 35 33.26 29.84 9.54
CA GLU A 35 31.87 29.85 9.05
C GLU A 35 30.99 28.85 9.81
N ALA A 36 31.50 27.65 10.08
CA ALA A 36 30.76 26.62 10.82
C ALA A 36 30.53 27.04 12.29
N LYS A 37 31.49 27.75 12.88
CA LYS A 37 31.36 28.32 14.22
C LYS A 37 30.33 29.45 14.27
N GLU A 38 30.34 30.35 13.29
CA GLU A 38 29.34 31.42 13.17
C GLU A 38 27.93 30.84 13.01
N GLN A 39 27.77 29.80 12.19
CA GLN A 39 26.51 29.10 12.03
C GLN A 39 26.01 28.53 13.37
N MET A 40 26.87 27.86 14.13
CA MET A 40 26.51 27.34 15.46
C MET A 40 26.08 28.44 16.43
N GLU A 41 26.82 29.55 16.49
CA GLU A 41 26.50 30.68 17.36
C GLU A 41 25.19 31.36 16.95
N SER A 42 24.94 31.52 15.66
CA SER A 42 23.67 32.10 15.17
C SER A 42 22.46 31.23 15.55
N ILE A 43 22.59 29.91 15.48
CA ILE A 43 21.53 28.97 15.91
C ILE A 43 21.34 29.04 17.43
N ARG A 44 22.42 29.13 18.21
CA ARG A 44 22.33 29.31 19.67
C ARG A 44 21.63 30.61 20.05
N LEU A 45 21.98 31.71 19.39
CA LEU A 45 21.33 33.00 19.59
C LEU A 45 19.84 32.93 19.25
N LEU A 46 19.50 32.30 18.13
CA LEU A 46 18.11 32.09 17.74
C LEU A 46 17.35 31.27 18.78
N MET A 47 17.89 30.17 19.28
CA MET A 47 17.25 29.36 20.33
C MET A 47 17.05 30.12 21.63
N ASN A 48 18.04 30.93 22.03
CA ASN A 48 17.91 31.77 23.22
C ASN A 48 16.82 32.82 23.02
N SER A 49 16.82 33.49 21.86
CA SER A 49 15.75 34.41 21.50
C SER A 49 14.38 33.74 21.50
N MET A 50 14.27 32.47 21.07
CA MET A 50 13.03 31.71 21.12
C MET A 50 12.56 31.42 22.55
N LYS A 51 13.47 31.16 23.47
CA LYS A 51 13.16 30.95 24.90
C LYS A 51 12.70 32.23 25.59
N ASP A 52 13.17 33.37 25.12
CA ASP A 52 12.81 34.69 25.65
C ASP A 52 11.44 35.19 25.15
N LEU A 53 10.76 34.45 24.26
CA LEU A 53 9.39 34.81 23.89
C LEU A 53 8.46 34.76 25.10
N SER A 54 7.57 35.74 25.18
CA SER A 54 6.52 35.78 26.19
C SER A 54 5.65 34.52 26.11
N GLU A 55 5.43 33.88 27.25
CA GLU A 55 4.54 32.73 27.35
C GLU A 55 3.12 33.12 26.90
N VAL A 56 2.64 32.49 25.83
CA VAL A 56 1.27 32.69 25.33
C VAL A 56 0.37 31.68 26.01
N LYS A 57 -0.51 32.15 26.90
CA LYS A 57 -1.52 31.30 27.53
C LYS A 57 -2.66 31.02 26.55
N THR A 58 -3.08 29.77 26.48
CA THR A 58 -4.29 29.37 25.77
C THR A 58 -5.53 29.69 26.60
N SER A 59 -6.72 29.60 26.00
CA SER A 59 -7.96 29.72 26.77
C SER A 59 -8.10 28.57 27.77
N ASP A 60 -8.76 28.82 28.90
CA ASP A 60 -8.91 27.85 29.99
C ASP A 60 -9.52 26.51 29.55
N GLY A 61 -10.35 26.52 28.50
CA GLY A 61 -10.99 25.32 27.91
C GLY A 61 -10.26 24.70 26.72
N PHE A 62 -9.09 25.21 26.32
CA PHE A 62 -8.37 24.72 25.13
C PHE A 62 -8.06 23.23 25.20
N MET A 63 -7.51 22.78 26.33
CA MET A 63 -7.07 21.39 26.49
C MET A 63 -8.25 20.41 26.46
N GLU A 64 -9.37 20.77 27.11
CA GLU A 64 -10.60 19.98 27.09
C GLU A 64 -11.18 19.88 25.66
N ASN A 65 -11.23 21.00 24.94
CA ASN A 65 -11.72 21.02 23.56
C ASN A 65 -10.82 20.23 22.60
N LEU A 66 -9.49 20.29 22.80
CA LEU A 66 -8.52 19.52 22.02
C LEU A 66 -8.71 18.02 22.25
N MET A 67 -8.84 17.58 23.52
CA MET A 67 -9.08 16.18 23.85
C MET A 67 -10.38 15.67 23.26
N LYS A 68 -11.48 16.44 23.37
CA LYS A 68 -12.75 16.11 22.72
C LYS A 68 -12.60 15.96 21.21
N ARG A 69 -11.81 16.82 20.56
CA ARG A 69 -11.58 16.74 19.11
C ARG A 69 -10.75 15.51 18.73
N VAL A 70 -9.70 15.19 19.50
CA VAL A 70 -8.86 14.00 19.28
C VAL A 70 -9.69 12.72 19.43
N GLU A 71 -10.51 12.63 20.48
CA GLU A 71 -11.41 11.51 20.69
C GLU A 71 -12.47 11.41 19.59
N PHE A 72 -13.01 12.54 19.15
CA PHE A 72 -13.96 12.59 18.05
C PHE A 72 -13.33 12.08 16.75
N GLU A 73 -12.11 12.51 16.37
CA GLU A 73 -11.46 12.04 15.13
C GLU A 73 -10.99 10.59 15.25
N LYS A 74 -10.54 10.14 16.43
CA LYS A 74 -10.17 8.74 16.69
C LYS A 74 -11.37 7.80 16.56
N ASN A 75 -12.50 8.20 17.14
CA ASN A 75 -13.74 7.43 17.13
C ASN A 75 -14.66 7.81 15.98
N ARG A 76 -14.20 8.69 15.08
CA ARG A 76 -14.96 9.10 13.91
C ARG A 76 -15.25 7.83 13.15
N PRO A 77 -16.52 7.38 13.06
CA PRO A 77 -16.85 6.22 12.26
C PRO A 77 -16.25 6.54 10.91
N SER A 78 -15.37 5.66 10.43
CA SER A 78 -14.61 5.85 9.21
C SER A 78 -15.62 5.95 8.08
N ASN A 79 -16.16 7.14 7.91
CA ASN A 79 -16.69 7.63 6.68
C ASN A 79 -15.45 7.79 5.82
N LYS A 80 -14.87 6.66 5.39
CA LYS A 80 -14.53 6.45 3.98
C LYS A 80 -15.80 6.63 3.13
N LYS A 81 -16.52 7.73 3.33
CA LYS A 81 -17.41 8.38 2.38
C LYS A 81 -16.61 9.27 1.44
N HIS A 82 -15.27 9.25 1.55
CA HIS A 82 -14.35 9.56 0.46
C HIS A 82 -14.00 8.30 -0.38
N ALA A 83 -14.61 7.15 -0.12
CA ALA A 83 -14.79 6.13 -1.16
C ALA A 83 -16.07 6.46 -1.95
N VAL A 84 -15.98 7.55 -2.71
CA VAL A 84 -16.79 7.82 -3.91
C VAL A 84 -18.31 7.84 -3.67
N SER A 85 -18.82 8.95 -3.14
CA SER A 85 -20.24 9.34 -3.21
C SER A 85 -20.75 9.61 -4.64
N GLY A 86 -20.02 9.15 -5.64
CA GLY A 86 -20.38 9.17 -7.05
C GLY A 86 -19.97 7.88 -7.77
N ARG A 87 -19.79 6.75 -7.07
CA ARG A 87 -19.62 5.46 -7.74
C ARG A 87 -21.00 5.08 -8.23
N SER A 88 -21.34 5.59 -9.41
CA SER A 88 -22.40 5.06 -10.27
C SER A 88 -22.41 3.55 -10.08
N LYS A 89 -23.57 2.97 -9.76
CA LYS A 89 -23.74 1.53 -9.53
C LYS A 89 -23.31 0.79 -10.81
N THR A 90 -22.03 0.56 -10.95
CA THR A 90 -21.40 -0.11 -12.07
C THR A 90 -21.46 -1.58 -11.75
N TYR A 91 -22.37 -2.28 -12.42
CA TYR A 91 -22.41 -3.73 -12.38
C TYR A 91 -21.35 -4.24 -13.35
N PHE A 92 -20.43 -5.08 -12.87
CA PHE A 92 -19.34 -5.65 -13.68
C PHE A 92 -18.44 -4.60 -14.37
N GLY A 93 -18.15 -3.47 -13.70
CA GLY A 93 -17.26 -2.44 -14.23
C GLY A 93 -17.86 -1.55 -15.34
N PHE A 94 -19.10 -1.77 -15.75
CA PHE A 94 -19.78 -0.94 -16.75
C PHE A 94 -20.80 0.01 -16.12
N THR A 95 -20.82 1.27 -16.59
CA THR A 95 -21.90 2.21 -16.23
C THR A 95 -23.17 1.77 -16.98
N PRO A 96 -24.39 1.89 -16.41
CA PRO A 96 -25.63 1.36 -17.01
C PRO A 96 -25.83 1.74 -18.50
N VAL A 97 -25.43 2.95 -18.89
CA VAL A 97 -25.53 3.44 -20.28
C VAL A 97 -24.55 2.72 -21.21
N TYR A 98 -23.32 2.42 -20.78
CA TYR A 98 -22.36 1.70 -21.62
C TYR A 98 -22.68 0.21 -21.72
N ALA A 99 -23.26 -0.37 -20.66
CA ALA A 99 -23.72 -1.76 -20.69
C ALA A 99 -24.81 -1.98 -21.74
N THR A 100 -25.76 -1.04 -21.88
CA THR A 100 -26.82 -1.15 -22.90
C THR A 100 -26.27 -0.99 -24.31
N VAL A 101 -25.38 -0.01 -24.53
CA VAL A 101 -24.74 0.19 -25.85
C VAL A 101 -23.92 -1.03 -26.27
N MET A 102 -23.12 -1.60 -25.36
CA MET A 102 -22.33 -2.81 -25.65
C MET A 102 -23.21 -4.03 -25.91
N SER A 103 -24.28 -4.22 -25.12
CA SER A 103 -25.24 -5.31 -25.35
C SER A 103 -25.91 -5.18 -26.72
N CYS A 104 -26.36 -3.98 -27.09
CA CYS A 104 -26.93 -3.72 -28.42
C CYS A 104 -25.94 -4.02 -29.56
N LEU A 105 -24.67 -3.62 -29.42
CA LEU A 105 -23.63 -3.92 -30.41
C LEU A 105 -23.42 -5.43 -30.56
N ILE A 106 -23.33 -6.17 -29.46
CA ILE A 106 -23.16 -7.64 -29.49
C ILE A 106 -24.34 -8.30 -30.20
N VAL A 107 -25.58 -7.90 -29.87
CA VAL A 107 -26.78 -8.45 -30.52
C VAL A 107 -26.79 -8.14 -32.02
N ALA A 108 -26.46 -6.91 -32.41
CA ALA A 108 -26.37 -6.52 -33.82
C ALA A 108 -25.30 -7.35 -34.57
N LEU A 109 -24.14 -7.58 -33.94
CA LEU A 109 -23.06 -8.38 -34.51
C LEU A 109 -23.50 -9.84 -34.71
N VAL A 110 -24.22 -10.43 -33.75
CA VAL A 110 -24.81 -11.78 -33.89
C VAL A 110 -25.82 -11.83 -35.05
N VAL A 111 -26.68 -10.83 -35.19
CA VAL A 111 -27.65 -10.76 -36.30
C VAL A 111 -26.95 -10.66 -37.65
N VAL A 112 -25.94 -9.80 -37.77
CA VAL A 112 -25.13 -9.67 -38.99
C VAL A 112 -24.39 -10.97 -39.28
N ALA A 113 -23.83 -11.64 -38.26
CA ALA A 113 -23.17 -12.92 -38.42
C ALA A 113 -24.13 -14.01 -38.93
N LEU A 114 -25.37 -14.07 -38.42
CA LEU A 114 -26.41 -14.98 -38.91
C LEU A 114 -26.87 -14.65 -40.34
N GLN A 115 -26.86 -13.37 -40.73
CA GLN A 115 -27.18 -12.94 -42.10
C GLN A 115 -26.05 -13.22 -43.09
N LEU A 116 -24.80 -13.07 -42.65
CA LEU A 116 -23.61 -13.39 -43.45
C LEU A 116 -23.35 -14.90 -43.53
N MET A 117 -23.89 -15.69 -42.61
CA MET A 117 -23.78 -17.14 -42.67
C MET A 117 -24.51 -17.66 -43.92
N PRO A 118 -23.83 -18.35 -44.85
CA PRO A 118 -24.48 -18.92 -46.01
C PRO A 118 -25.56 -19.92 -45.57
N ARG A 119 -26.82 -19.64 -45.89
CA ARG A 119 -27.97 -20.54 -45.60
C ARG A 119 -27.89 -21.89 -46.34
N SER A 120 -26.85 -22.12 -47.14
CA SER A 120 -26.67 -23.35 -47.91
C SER A 120 -26.28 -24.58 -47.07
N ASN A 121 -26.11 -24.46 -45.74
CA ASN A 121 -25.76 -25.58 -44.86
C ASN A 121 -26.69 -25.72 -43.64
N LEU A 122 -27.97 -25.32 -43.76
CA LEU A 122 -28.97 -25.52 -42.68
C LEU A 122 -29.94 -26.68 -42.93
N ASP A 123 -29.86 -27.36 -44.08
CA ASP A 123 -30.72 -28.51 -44.42
C ASP A 123 -30.06 -29.88 -44.20
N SER A 124 -28.95 -29.96 -43.48
CA SER A 124 -28.30 -31.24 -43.17
C SER A 124 -27.72 -31.30 -41.75
N ILE A 125 -28.53 -30.88 -40.76
CA ILE A 125 -28.42 -31.46 -39.42
C ILE A 125 -29.44 -32.59 -39.34
N ALA A 126 -29.13 -33.70 -40.00
CA ALA A 126 -29.77 -34.96 -39.69
C ALA A 126 -29.30 -35.37 -38.30
N ILE A 127 -30.17 -35.24 -37.29
CA ILE A 127 -29.93 -35.82 -35.97
C ILE A 127 -30.02 -37.34 -36.14
N PRO A 128 -28.94 -38.12 -36.04
CA PRO A 128 -29.04 -39.57 -36.08
C PRO A 128 -29.70 -40.03 -34.78
N ARG A 129 -30.93 -40.52 -34.92
CA ARG A 129 -31.70 -41.12 -33.83
C ARG A 129 -31.39 -42.61 -33.80
N SER A 130 -30.36 -43.01 -33.05
CA SER A 130 -30.26 -44.36 -32.49
C SER A 130 -29.15 -44.42 -31.44
N ILE A 131 -29.54 -44.47 -30.17
CA ILE A 131 -28.75 -45.12 -29.13
C ILE A 131 -28.91 -46.61 -29.38
N ALA A 132 -27.86 -47.26 -29.85
CA ALA A 132 -27.69 -48.70 -29.78
C ALA A 132 -26.21 -48.95 -29.49
N GLU A 133 -25.97 -49.75 -28.46
CA GLU A 133 -24.68 -50.01 -27.85
C GLU A 133 -23.62 -50.43 -28.87
N GLN A 134 -22.48 -49.75 -28.86
CA GLN A 134 -21.22 -50.35 -29.29
C GLN A 134 -20.19 -50.13 -28.17
N GLU A 135 -19.93 -51.23 -27.49
CA GLU A 135 -18.84 -51.49 -26.56
C GLU A 135 -17.51 -51.15 -27.25
N ALA A 136 -16.78 -50.18 -26.70
CA ALA A 136 -15.44 -49.83 -27.16
C ALA A 136 -14.43 -50.20 -26.08
N GLU A 137 -13.56 -51.14 -26.42
CA GLU A 137 -12.50 -51.71 -25.59
C GLU A 137 -11.53 -50.62 -25.07
N ILE A 138 -11.12 -50.78 -23.80
CA ILE A 138 -10.19 -49.90 -23.09
C ILE A 138 -8.75 -50.19 -23.55
N PRO A 139 -7.98 -49.21 -24.10
CA PRO A 139 -6.54 -49.37 -24.24
C PRO A 139 -5.83 -48.98 -22.94
N LYS A 140 -4.91 -49.84 -22.49
CA LYS A 140 -4.12 -49.69 -21.25
C LYS A 140 -3.24 -48.43 -21.21
N PRO A 141 -2.98 -47.87 -20.01
CA PRO A 141 -2.20 -46.64 -19.84
C PRO A 141 -0.69 -46.87 -20.02
N SER A 142 -0.03 -45.98 -20.77
CA SER A 142 1.43 -45.85 -20.78
C SER A 142 1.82 -44.57 -20.06
N ASN A 143 2.70 -44.71 -19.08
CA ASN A 143 3.11 -43.68 -18.12
C ASN A 143 4.18 -42.71 -18.67
N VAL A 144 4.23 -41.57 -17.98
CA VAL A 144 5.34 -40.60 -17.77
C VAL A 144 5.49 -39.48 -18.81
N ILE A 145 5.01 -38.28 -18.44
CA ILE A 145 5.56 -36.99 -18.90
C ILE A 145 5.93 -36.17 -17.66
N ASN A 146 7.18 -35.74 -17.62
CA ASN A 146 7.88 -35.05 -16.54
C ASN A 146 7.47 -33.56 -16.49
N PRO A 147 7.15 -32.96 -15.33
CA PRO A 147 6.78 -31.56 -15.23
C PRO A 147 8.03 -30.71 -15.03
N ASP A 148 8.81 -30.52 -16.07
CA ASP A 148 9.89 -29.53 -16.04
C ASP A 148 10.06 -28.93 -17.44
N LYS A 149 9.29 -27.86 -17.69
CA LYS A 149 9.65 -26.70 -18.53
C LYS A 149 8.45 -25.76 -18.71
N ASP A 150 8.72 -24.49 -18.40
CA ASP A 150 7.97 -23.29 -18.76
C ASP A 150 6.62 -23.03 -18.07
N LEU A 151 6.67 -22.92 -16.74
CA LEU A 151 5.86 -21.94 -16.03
C LEU A 151 6.61 -20.60 -16.06
N MET A 152 6.20 -19.70 -16.96
CA MET A 152 6.60 -18.30 -16.93
C MET A 152 6.13 -17.69 -15.60
N PHE A 153 7.05 -17.45 -14.68
CA PHE A 153 6.80 -16.61 -13.52
C PHE A 153 6.80 -15.15 -14.00
N ALA A 154 5.68 -14.46 -13.84
CA ALA A 154 5.65 -13.01 -13.94
C ALA A 154 6.40 -12.45 -12.72
N GLU A 155 7.49 -11.72 -12.97
CA GLU A 155 8.19 -10.94 -11.95
C GLU A 155 7.30 -9.74 -11.59
N ASP A 156 6.60 -9.83 -10.45
CA ASP A 156 6.04 -8.65 -9.77
C ASP A 156 7.20 -7.93 -9.08
N ASP A 157 7.81 -6.99 -9.80
CA ASP A 157 8.88 -6.12 -9.31
C ASP A 157 8.30 -5.02 -8.40
N ASP A 158 7.94 -5.40 -7.17
CA ASP A 158 7.55 -4.45 -6.10
C ASP A 158 8.80 -3.89 -5.42
N THR A 159 9.22 -2.70 -5.88
CA THR A 159 10.43 -1.98 -5.44
C THR A 159 10.30 -1.29 -4.07
N THR A 160 9.50 -1.82 -3.15
CA THR A 160 9.30 -1.24 -1.80
C THR A 160 9.72 -2.13 -0.63
N ASN A 161 10.66 -3.06 -0.84
CA ASN A 161 11.21 -3.87 0.27
C ASN A 161 12.42 -3.20 0.93
N ILE A 162 12.13 -2.40 1.96
CA ILE A 162 13.11 -1.94 2.94
C ILE A 162 13.34 -3.11 3.92
N ASP A 163 14.60 -3.55 4.00
CA ASP A 163 15.08 -4.64 4.87
C ASP A 163 14.72 -4.39 6.34
N ASN A 164 13.59 -4.94 6.77
CA ASN A 164 13.14 -4.93 8.17
C ASN A 164 13.59 -6.24 8.84
N GLN A 165 14.86 -6.26 9.25
CA GLN A 165 15.35 -7.15 10.30
C GLN A 165 14.61 -6.83 11.61
N ASN A 166 13.49 -7.52 11.85
CA ASN A 166 12.93 -7.95 13.15
C ASN A 166 11.44 -8.28 13.05
N ARG A 167 11.05 -9.16 12.13
CA ARG A 167 9.72 -9.75 12.15
C ARG A 167 9.74 -11.03 13.00
N ILE A 168 9.45 -10.87 14.30
CA ILE A 168 9.19 -12.00 15.20
C ILE A 168 8.05 -12.83 14.60
N LYS A 169 8.34 -14.11 14.35
CA LYS A 169 7.37 -15.08 13.82
C LYS A 169 6.25 -15.25 14.85
N ASN A 170 5.05 -14.82 14.48
CA ASN A 170 3.81 -15.09 15.20
C ASN A 170 3.68 -16.61 15.44
N GLY A 171 3.63 -17.06 16.70
CA GLY A 171 3.37 -18.48 16.98
C GLY A 171 3.84 -19.05 18.34
N LYS A 172 4.42 -18.26 19.24
CA LYS A 172 4.68 -18.70 20.63
C LYS A 172 4.46 -17.55 21.59
N LEU A 173 3.25 -17.46 22.13
CA LEU A 173 2.98 -16.67 23.33
C LEU A 173 3.23 -17.61 24.51
N ASP A 174 4.31 -17.35 25.25
CA ASP A 174 4.64 -18.08 26.46
C ASP A 174 3.50 -17.93 27.49
N LYS A 175 3.19 -19.04 28.18
CA LYS A 175 1.96 -19.28 28.96
C LYS A 175 1.81 -18.46 30.25
N ASN A 176 2.36 -17.24 30.32
CA ASN A 176 2.48 -16.47 31.57
C ASN A 176 1.71 -15.14 31.60
N ILE A 177 0.84 -14.84 30.64
CA ILE A 177 0.04 -13.61 30.66
C ILE A 177 -1.38 -13.92 31.15
N LYS A 178 -1.67 -13.62 32.42
CA LYS A 178 -3.04 -13.60 32.97
C LYS A 178 -3.68 -12.25 32.69
N LEU A 179 -4.78 -12.27 31.92
CA LEU A 179 -5.64 -11.11 31.71
C LEU A 179 -6.55 -10.95 32.94
N VAL A 180 -6.32 -9.93 33.77
CA VAL A 180 -7.20 -9.61 34.90
C VAL A 180 -8.31 -8.71 34.38
N GLY A 181 -9.51 -9.28 34.20
CA GLY A 181 -10.73 -8.50 33.94
C GLY A 181 -11.20 -7.87 35.24
N ASN A 182 -11.31 -6.55 35.27
CA ASN A 182 -11.98 -5.84 36.35
C ASN A 182 -13.49 -6.07 36.28
N LYS A 183 -14.06 -6.31 37.46
CA LYS A 183 -15.49 -6.50 37.73
C LYS A 183 -16.17 -5.15 37.97
#